data_AF-A0A963SWC1-F1
#
_entry.id   AF-A0A963SWC1-F1
#
_cell.length_a   1.000
_cell.length_b   1.000
_cell.length_c   1.000
_cell.angle_alpha   90.00
_cell.angle_beta   90.00
_cell.angle_gamma   90.00
#
_symmetry.space_group_name_H-M   'P 1'
#
loop_
_entity.id
_entity.type
_entity.pdbx_description
1 polymer ?
#
loop_
_entity_poly.entity_id
_entity_poly.type
_entity_poly.pdbx_seq_one_letter_code
_entity_poly.pdbx_strand_id
1 'polypeptide(L)'
;MSDLLSRVRSLRRPRLLVEAARAGLLAYDRNRDLKRLMRASNAPSPDRAVAALLAEEERLEETRCAGDARYSLTRHIDLLIAMMAEIRLLPGTGGA
;
A
#
# COMPACT_ATOMS: atom_id res chain seq x y z
N MET A 1 1.87 12.78 -11.15
CA MET A 1 2.85 12.74 -10.06
C MET A 1 2.29 13.34 -8.77
N SER A 2 1.87 14.61 -8.73
CA SER A 2 1.25 15.23 -7.53
C SER A 2 -0.10 14.59 -7.14
N ASP A 3 -0.86 14.11 -8.12
CA ASP A 3 -2.18 13.50 -7.90
C ASP A 3 -2.13 12.19 -7.07
N LEU A 4 -1.12 11.34 -7.29
CA LEU A 4 -0.96 10.08 -6.53
C LEU A 4 -0.66 10.34 -5.05
N LEU A 5 0.24 11.29 -4.76
CA LEU A 5 0.55 11.66 -3.36
C LEU A 5 -0.64 12.32 -2.67
N SER A 6 -1.39 13.17 -3.38
CA SER A 6 -2.63 13.76 -2.87
C SER A 6 -3.67 12.71 -2.54
N ARG A 7 -3.87 11.71 -3.42
CA ARG A 7 -4.76 10.58 -3.18
C ARG A 7 -4.38 9.80 -1.93
N VAL A 8 -3.10 9.46 -1.75
CA VAL A 8 -2.66 8.76 -0.53
C VAL A 8 -2.92 9.61 0.72
N ARG A 9 -2.61 10.91 0.67
CA ARG A 9 -2.82 11.82 1.81
C ARG A 9 -4.29 11.98 2.18
N SER A 10 -5.20 11.81 1.23
CA SER A 10 -6.65 11.84 1.49
C SER A 10 -7.19 10.55 2.11
N LEU A 11 -6.41 9.46 2.15
CA LEU A 11 -6.87 8.21 2.74
C LEU A 11 -7.08 8.35 4.25
N ARG A 12 -8.31 8.05 4.69
CA ARG A 12 -8.69 8.03 6.10
C ARG A 12 -8.75 6.57 6.52
N ARG A 13 -7.76 6.11 7.29
CA ARG A 13 -7.65 4.72 7.74
C ARG A 13 -7.69 4.64 9.27
N PRO A 14 -8.29 3.57 9.84
CA PRO A 14 -8.21 3.30 11.27
C PRO A 14 -6.74 3.33 11.74
N ARG A 15 -6.48 4.05 12.84
CA ARG A 15 -5.12 4.24 13.37
C ARG A 15 -4.38 2.92 13.57
N LEU A 16 -5.07 1.88 14.03
CA LEU A 16 -4.49 0.56 14.25
C LEU A 16 -3.90 -0.07 12.98
N LEU A 17 -4.55 0.09 11.82
CA LEU A 17 -4.02 -0.42 10.54
C LEU A 17 -2.74 0.32 10.15
N VAL A 18 -2.75 1.63 10.32
CA VAL A 18 -1.60 2.48 10.01
C VAL A 18 -0.41 2.15 10.90
N GLU A 19 -0.63 1.97 12.21
CA GLU A 19 0.45 1.60 13.14
C GLU A 19 0.99 0.19 12.87
N ALA A 20 0.12 -0.79 12.57
CA ALA A 20 0.55 -2.13 12.18
C ALA A 20 1.41 -2.11 10.91
N ALA A 21 0.98 -1.33 9.90
CA ALA A 21 1.76 -1.17 8.68
C ALA A 21 3.10 -0.47 8.93
N ARG A 22 3.14 0.56 9.78
CA ARG A 22 4.39 1.22 10.15
C ARG A 22 5.39 0.27 10.81
N ALA A 23 4.94 -0.59 11.72
CA ALA A 23 5.79 -1.61 12.33
C ALA A 23 6.30 -2.62 11.30
N GLY A 24 5.44 -3.02 10.35
CA GLY A 24 5.78 -3.96 9.29
C GLY A 24 6.80 -3.45 8.26
N LEU A 25 6.98 -2.13 8.13
CA LEU A 25 7.98 -1.55 7.23
C LEU A 25 9.41 -2.03 7.50
N LEU A 26 9.74 -2.37 8.75
CA LEU A 26 11.07 -2.84 9.12
C LEU A 26 11.42 -4.20 8.50
N ALA A 27 10.41 -5.01 8.17
CA ALA A 27 10.56 -6.35 7.60
C ALA A 27 10.25 -6.42 6.09
N TYR A 28 9.84 -5.29 5.50
CA TYR A 28 9.42 -5.24 4.10
C TYR A 28 10.59 -5.41 3.15
N ASP A 29 10.51 -6.42 2.29
CA ASP A 29 11.42 -6.62 1.17
C ASP A 29 10.65 -6.40 -0.14
N ARG A 30 11.03 -5.35 -0.87
CA ARG A 30 10.36 -4.99 -2.12
C ARG A 30 10.35 -6.11 -3.15
N ASN A 31 11.45 -6.85 -3.30
CA ASN A 31 11.54 -7.88 -4.33
C ASN A 31 10.71 -9.10 -3.99
N ARG A 32 10.61 -9.48 -2.71
CA ARG A 32 9.82 -10.60 -2.25
C ARG A 32 8.33 -10.24 -2.11
N ASP A 33 8.05 -9.16 -1.37
CA ASP A 33 6.70 -8.86 -0.90
C ASP A 33 5.86 -8.18 -1.98
N LEU A 34 6.43 -7.22 -2.74
CA LEU A 34 5.69 -6.56 -3.82
C LEU A 34 5.35 -7.53 -4.94
N LYS A 35 6.29 -8.41 -5.33
CA LYS A 35 6.05 -9.44 -6.33
C LYS A 35 4.94 -10.40 -5.91
N ARG A 36 4.95 -10.83 -4.64
CA ARG A 36 3.90 -11.69 -4.07
C ARG A 36 2.54 -11.00 -4.06
N LEU A 37 2.49 -9.73 -3.64
CA LEU A 37 1.25 -8.95 -3.56
C LEU A 37 0.66 -8.66 -4.94
N MET A 38 1.50 -8.31 -5.92
CA MET A 38 1.08 -7.97 -7.27
C MET A 38 0.98 -9.18 -8.20
N ARG A 39 1.35 -10.38 -7.74
CA ARG A 39 1.43 -11.62 -8.55
C ARG A 39 2.23 -11.40 -9.84
N ALA A 40 3.33 -10.64 -9.73
CA ALA A 40 4.15 -10.21 -10.86
C ALA A 40 5.52 -10.89 -10.84
N SER A 41 6.04 -11.23 -12.02
CA SER A 41 7.37 -11.84 -12.16
C SER A 41 8.51 -10.89 -11.73
N ASN A 42 8.29 -9.58 -11.93
CA ASN A 42 9.22 -8.52 -11.58
C ASN A 42 8.50 -7.40 -10.81
N ALA A 43 9.23 -6.73 -9.92
CA ALA A 43 8.72 -5.58 -9.21
C ALA A 43 8.52 -4.43 -10.22
N PRO A 44 7.30 -3.90 -10.39
CA PRO A 44 7.04 -2.81 -11.33
C PRO A 44 7.74 -1.52 -10.90
N SER A 45 7.69 -0.49 -11.74
CA SER A 45 8.16 0.84 -11.34
C SER A 45 7.33 1.38 -10.17
N PRO A 46 7.91 2.18 -9.25
CA PRO A 46 7.20 2.65 -8.05
C PRO A 46 5.89 3.39 -8.35
N ASP A 47 5.80 4.15 -9.43
CA ASP A 47 4.59 4.84 -9.88
C ASP A 47 3.46 3.86 -10.20
N ARG A 48 3.76 2.80 -10.95
CA ARG A 48 2.80 1.74 -11.29
C ARG A 48 2.43 0.91 -10.07
N ALA A 49 3.42 0.63 -9.21
CA ALA A 49 3.20 -0.08 -7.96
C ALA A 49 2.22 0.66 -7.06
N VAL A 50 2.46 1.95 -6.79
CA VAL A 50 1.58 2.77 -5.95
C VAL A 50 0.17 2.86 -6.52
N ALA A 51 0.03 3.08 -7.84
CA ALA A 51 -1.28 3.15 -8.47
C ALA A 51 -2.09 1.84 -8.31
N ALA A 52 -1.44 0.68 -8.52
CA ALA A 52 -2.09 -0.61 -8.36
C ALA A 52 -2.41 -0.94 -6.89
N LEU A 53 -1.49 -0.62 -5.97
CA LEU A 53 -1.70 -0.80 -4.54
C LEU A 53 -2.85 0.05 -4.01
N LEU A 54 -2.98 1.30 -4.48
CA LEU A 54 -4.10 2.19 -4.15
C LEU A 54 -5.45 1.59 -4.55
N ALA A 55 -5.57 1.11 -5.79
CA ALA A 55 -6.80 0.52 -6.28
C ALA A 55 -7.19 -0.74 -5.48
N GLU A 56 -6.21 -1.58 -5.15
CA GLU A 56 -6.49 -2.80 -4.39
C GLU A 56 -6.81 -2.52 -2.92
N GLU A 57 -6.19 -1.50 -2.34
CA GLU A 57 -6.46 -1.05 -0.98
C GLU A 57 -7.87 -0.44 -0.86
N GLU A 58 -8.29 0.39 -1.81
CA GLU A 58 -9.65 0.94 -1.86
C GLU A 58 -10.70 -0.17 -1.91
N ARG A 59 -10.51 -1.16 -2.79
CA ARG A 59 -11.38 -2.34 -2.88
C ARG A 59 -11.46 -3.13 -1.56
N LEU A 60 -10.34 -3.23 -0.85
CA LEU A 60 -10.28 -3.95 0.42
C LEU A 60 -10.90 -3.16 1.58
N GLU A 61 -10.79 -1.83 1.55
CA GLU A 61 -11.46 -0.94 2.49
C GLU A 61 -12.99 -0.97 2.30
N GLU A 62 -13.48 -1.02 1.05
CA GLU A 62 -14.90 -1.26 0.76
C GLU A 62 -15.38 -2.59 1.35
N THR A 63 -14.60 -3.67 1.13
CA THR A 63 -14.88 -5.00 1.68
C THR A 63 -14.93 -4.97 3.22
N ARG A 64 -14.01 -4.21 3.85
CA ARG A 64 -13.97 -4.00 5.31
C ARG A 64 -15.22 -3.28 5.81
N CYS A 65 -15.62 -2.20 5.12
CA CYS A 65 -16.78 -1.40 5.51
C CYS A 65 -18.10 -2.15 5.32
N ALA A 66 -18.17 -3.02 4.31
CA ALA A 66 -19.32 -3.89 4.08
C ALA A 66 -19.44 -5.05 5.09
N GLY A 67 -18.40 -5.31 5.90
CA GLY A 67 -18.36 -6.46 6.80
C GLY A 67 -18.33 -7.80 6.07
N ASP A 68 -17.84 -7.83 4.82
CA ASP A 68 -17.80 -9.03 3.99
C ASP A 68 -16.80 -10.04 4.59
N ALA A 69 -17.20 -11.32 4.65
CA ALA A 69 -16.38 -12.43 5.14
C ALA A 69 -15.07 -12.64 4.33
N ARG A 70 -14.99 -12.07 3.12
CA ARG A 70 -13.77 -12.07 2.29
C ARG A 70 -12.74 -11.06 2.76
N TYR A 71 -13.06 -10.18 3.72
CA TYR A 71 -12.11 -9.22 4.25
C TYR A 71 -10.94 -9.93 4.93
N SER A 72 -9.72 -9.58 4.51
CA SER A 72 -8.50 -10.07 5.12
C SER A 72 -7.72 -8.90 5.71
N LEU A 73 -7.69 -8.84 7.04
CA LEU A 73 -6.91 -7.85 7.80
C LEU A 73 -5.42 -7.92 7.46
N THR A 74 -4.85 -9.12 7.40
CA THR A 74 -3.43 -9.34 7.10
C THR A 74 -3.08 -8.81 5.71
N ARG A 75 -3.94 -9.08 4.71
CA ARG A 75 -3.76 -8.54 3.36
C ARG A 75 -3.85 -7.01 3.33
N HIS A 76 -4.71 -6.42 4.14
CA HIS A 76 -4.84 -4.97 4.23
C HIS A 76 -3.56 -4.34 4.79
N ILE A 77 -3.03 -4.93 5.86
CA ILE A 77 -1.75 -4.49 6.44
C ILE A 77 -0.63 -4.63 5.41
N ASP A 78 -0.52 -5.77 4.71
CA ASP A 78 0.49 -5.98 3.67
C ASP A 78 0.43 -4.92 2.54
N LEU A 79 -0.79 -4.57 2.09
CA LEU A 79 -0.98 -3.51 1.08
C LEU A 79 -0.54 -2.14 1.59
N LEU A 80 -0.88 -1.80 2.84
CA LEU A 80 -0.48 -0.52 3.45
C LEU A 80 1.04 -0.45 3.65
N ILE A 81 1.70 -1.54 4.06
CA ILE A 81 3.17 -1.63 4.17
C ILE A 81 3.80 -1.34 2.81
N ALA A 82 3.38 -2.08 1.78
CA ALA A 82 3.91 -1.93 0.43
C ALA A 82 3.67 -0.51 -0.10
N MET A 83 2.48 0.04 0.10
CA MET A 83 2.15 1.39 -0.35
C MET A 83 3.04 2.45 0.31
N MET A 84 3.21 2.39 1.64
CA MET A 84 4.09 3.31 2.38
C MET A 84 5.54 3.21 1.92
N ALA A 85 6.02 2.00 1.61
CA ALA A 85 7.37 1.78 1.11
C ALA A 85 7.55 2.34 -0.31
N GLU A 86 6.64 2.03 -1.23
CA GLU A 86 6.74 2.46 -2.63
C GLU A 86 6.60 3.98 -2.79
N ILE A 87 5.81 4.65 -1.95
CA ILE A 87 5.70 6.12 -1.97
C ILE A 87 7.03 6.82 -1.68
N ARG A 88 7.86 6.24 -0.80
CA ARG A 88 9.20 6.78 -0.49
C ARG A 88 10.14 6.71 -1.69
N LEU A 89 9.86 5.82 -2.64
CA LEU A 89 10.64 5.65 -3.87
C LEU A 89 10.17 6.56 -5.01
N LEU A 90 9.05 7.28 -4.84
CA LEU A 90 8.57 8.21 -5.86
C LEU A 90 9.50 9.45 -5.92
N PRO A 91 9.91 9.88 -7.13
CA PRO A 91 10.68 11.11 -7.30
C PRO A 91 9.82 12.31 -6.86
N GLY A 92 10.30 13.04 -5.84
CA GLY A 92 9.61 14.19 -5.23
C GLY A 92 9.18 14.01 -3.77
N THR A 93 9.36 12.82 -3.19
CA THR A 93 9.10 12.57 -1.75
C THR A 93 10.39 12.64 -0.90
N GLY A 94 11.57 12.71 -1.54
CA GLY A 94 12.84 13.02 -0.90
C GLY A 94 13.08 14.52 -0.91
N GLY A 95 13.13 15.13 0.28
CA GLY A 95 13.57 16.51 0.44
C GLY A 95 14.98 16.69 -0.12
N ALA A 96 15.17 17.81 -0.81
CA ALA A 96 16.45 18.52 -0.78
C ALA A 96 16.72 19.03 0.64
#